data_AF-D3Z1U3-F1
#
_entry.id   AF-D3Z1U3-F1
#
_cell.length_a   1.000
_cell.length_b   1.000
_cell.length_c   1.000
_cell.angle_alpha   90.00
_cell.angle_beta   90.00
_cell.angle_gamma   90.00
#
_symmetry.space_group_name_H-M   'P 1'
#
loop_
_entity.id
_entity.type
_entity.pdbx_description
1 polymer ?
#
loop_
_entity_poly.entity_id
_entity_poly.type
_entity_poly.pdbx_seq_one_letter_code
_entity_poly.pdbx_strand_id
1 'polypeptide(L)'
;MGFEPLAYRGLETGSREVVSHVIKQGKIVFVLCSALNPWNKEMGDHLVKHGDGVKDIAFEVEDCDHIVQKARERGAKIVREPWVEQDKFGKVKFAVLQTYGDTTHTLVEKINYTGRFLPGFEAPTYKDTLLPKLPRCNLEIIDHIVGNQPDQEMQSASE
;
A
#
# COMPACT_ATOMS: atom_id res chain seq x y z
N MET A 1 0.90 -16.99 9.31
CA MET A 1 1.78 -15.81 9.49
C MET A 1 1.45 -15.01 10.75
N GLY A 2 0.24 -15.09 11.32
CA GLY A 2 -0.05 -14.44 12.61
C GLY A 2 -0.55 -13.00 12.51
N PHE A 3 -1.01 -12.59 11.32
CA PHE A 3 -1.63 -11.30 11.09
C PHE A 3 -3.08 -11.27 11.57
N GLU A 4 -3.53 -10.08 11.96
CA GLU A 4 -4.91 -9.80 12.37
C GLU A 4 -5.54 -8.74 11.45
N PRO A 5 -6.87 -8.77 11.23
CA PRO A 5 -7.56 -7.72 10.47
C PRO A 5 -7.41 -6.33 11.12
N LEU A 6 -6.91 -5.36 10.35
CA LEU A 6 -6.73 -3.98 10.78
C LEU A 6 -7.86 -3.08 10.29
N ALA A 7 -8.17 -3.14 8.99
CA ALA A 7 -9.15 -2.27 8.34
C ALA A 7 -9.68 -2.91 7.04
N TYR A 8 -10.77 -2.37 6.51
CA TYR A 8 -11.43 -2.88 5.31
C TYR A 8 -11.95 -1.74 4.43
N ARG A 9 -11.94 -1.95 3.13
CA ARG A 9 -12.62 -1.11 2.14
C ARG A 9 -13.19 -1.98 1.03
N GLY A 10 -14.47 -1.80 0.67
CA GLY A 10 -15.13 -2.59 -0.36
C GLY A 10 -16.54 -2.10 -0.66
N LEU A 11 -17.40 -2.95 -1.24
CA LEU A 11 -18.74 -2.58 -1.67
C LEU A 11 -19.59 -2.02 -0.53
N GLU A 12 -19.48 -2.64 0.64
CA GLU A 12 -20.18 -2.32 1.89
C GLU A 12 -19.75 -0.97 2.47
N THR A 13 -18.57 -0.48 2.09
CA THR A 13 -18.00 0.81 2.53
C THR A 13 -17.99 1.84 1.41
N GLY A 14 -18.68 1.58 0.29
CA GLY A 14 -18.80 2.51 -0.84
C GLY A 14 -17.65 2.47 -1.87
N SER A 15 -16.63 1.61 -1.69
CA SER A 15 -15.58 1.40 -2.70
C SER A 15 -16.02 0.37 -3.71
N ARG A 16 -16.34 0.81 -4.93
CA ARG A 16 -17.00 -0.04 -5.94
C ARG A 16 -16.07 -0.64 -6.98
N GLU A 17 -14.85 -0.13 -7.10
CA GLU A 17 -13.87 -0.61 -8.09
C GLU A 17 -12.88 -1.62 -7.51
N VAL A 18 -12.46 -1.40 -6.25
CA VAL A 18 -11.42 -2.18 -5.59
C VAL A 18 -11.86 -2.54 -4.18
N VAL A 19 -11.67 -3.80 -3.81
CA VAL A 19 -11.75 -4.28 -2.43
C VAL A 19 -10.34 -4.36 -1.84
N SER A 20 -10.19 -3.98 -0.58
CA SER A 20 -8.92 -3.97 0.14
C SER A 20 -9.10 -4.53 1.55
N HIS A 21 -8.40 -5.61 1.86
CA HIS A 21 -8.28 -6.15 3.22
C HIS A 21 -6.93 -5.71 3.80
N VAL A 22 -6.97 -4.93 4.86
CA VAL A 22 -5.76 -4.48 5.55
C VAL A 22 -5.55 -5.35 6.76
N ILE A 23 -4.37 -5.97 6.85
CA ILE A 23 -3.99 -6.86 7.94
C ILE A 23 -2.69 -6.37 8.59
N LYS A 24 -2.54 -6.61 9.89
CA LYS A 24 -1.42 -6.11 10.68
C LYS A 24 -0.86 -7.17 11.62
N GLN A 25 0.46 -7.12 11.81
CA GLN A 25 1.15 -7.81 12.90
C GLN A 25 2.33 -6.94 13.36
N GLY A 26 2.41 -6.62 14.65
CA GLY A 26 3.38 -5.64 15.13
C GLY A 26 3.17 -4.28 14.43
N LYS A 27 4.19 -3.79 13.71
CA LYS A 27 4.13 -2.63 12.81
C LYS A 27 4.03 -3.02 11.33
N ILE A 28 4.06 -4.31 10.99
CA ILE A 28 3.93 -4.81 9.61
C ILE A 28 2.47 -4.64 9.19
N VAL A 29 2.25 -4.01 8.04
CA VAL A 29 0.92 -3.84 7.46
C VAL A 29 0.95 -4.31 6.02
N PHE A 30 0.04 -5.23 5.67
CA PHE A 30 -0.21 -5.61 4.29
C PHE A 30 -1.60 -5.17 3.87
N VAL A 31 -1.73 -4.71 2.62
CA VAL A 31 -2.99 -4.35 1.99
C VAL A 31 -3.22 -5.30 0.82
N LEU A 32 -4.15 -6.23 0.99
CA LEU A 32 -4.52 -7.19 -0.05
C LEU A 32 -5.67 -6.62 -0.88
N CYS A 33 -5.38 -6.30 -2.14
CA CYS A 33 -6.31 -5.63 -3.05
C CYS A 33 -6.75 -6.53 -4.19
N SER A 34 -8.01 -6.42 -4.59
CA SER A 34 -8.54 -7.08 -5.80
C SER A 34 -9.54 -6.19 -6.52
N ALA A 35 -9.61 -6.31 -7.84
CA ALA A 35 -10.63 -5.66 -8.63
C ALA A 35 -12.00 -6.28 -8.35
N LEU A 36 -13.03 -5.44 -8.19
CA LEU A 36 -14.41 -5.89 -7.97
C LEU A 36 -15.17 -6.11 -9.28
N ASN A 37 -14.83 -5.36 -10.32
CA ASN A 37 -15.53 -5.38 -11.59
C ASN A 37 -14.80 -6.24 -12.63
N PRO A 38 -15.54 -6.96 -13.50
CA PRO A 38 -14.97 -7.65 -14.65
C PRO A 38 -14.16 -6.69 -15.52
N TRP A 39 -13.11 -7.20 -16.18
CA TRP A 39 -12.33 -6.46 -17.17
C TRP A 39 -11.66 -5.19 -16.65
N ASN A 40 -11.35 -5.12 -15.35
CA ASN A 40 -10.48 -4.07 -14.82
C ASN A 40 -9.11 -4.19 -15.50
N LYS A 41 -8.78 -3.23 -16.34
CA LYS A 41 -7.60 -3.31 -17.21
C LYS A 41 -6.30 -3.29 -16.42
N GLU A 42 -6.12 -2.35 -15.50
CA GLU A 42 -4.85 -2.18 -14.79
C GLU A 42 -4.55 -3.36 -13.86
N MET A 43 -5.50 -3.71 -12.99
CA MET A 43 -5.30 -4.82 -12.03
C MET A 43 -5.37 -6.18 -12.73
N GLY A 44 -6.22 -6.31 -13.76
CA GLY A 44 -6.33 -7.53 -14.54
C GLY A 44 -5.08 -7.82 -15.36
N ASP A 45 -4.53 -6.84 -16.08
CA ASP A 45 -3.29 -7.01 -16.85
C ASP A 45 -2.11 -7.33 -15.90
N HIS A 46 -2.04 -6.68 -14.73
CA HIS A 46 -1.03 -7.00 -13.71
C HIS A 46 -1.18 -8.43 -13.18
N LEU A 47 -2.40 -8.86 -12.87
CA LEU A 47 -2.67 -10.20 -12.37
C LEU A 47 -2.32 -11.28 -13.40
N VAL A 48 -2.63 -11.06 -14.68
CA VAL A 48 -2.25 -11.98 -15.76
C VAL A 48 -0.72 -12.06 -15.93
N LYS A 49 -0.04 -10.92 -15.83
CA LYS A 49 1.42 -10.83 -16.03
C LYS A 49 2.22 -11.43 -14.87
N HIS A 50 1.79 -11.21 -13.63
CA HIS A 50 2.61 -11.47 -12.43
C HIS A 50 2.02 -12.51 -11.47
N GLY A 51 0.73 -12.83 -11.59
CA GLY A 51 -0.01 -13.49 -10.53
C GLY A 51 -0.20 -12.60 -9.29
N ASP A 52 -0.43 -13.22 -8.14
CA ASP A 52 -0.49 -12.52 -6.86
C ASP A 52 0.92 -12.02 -6.49
N GLY A 53 1.07 -10.70 -6.34
CA GLY A 53 2.37 -10.09 -6.11
C GLY A 53 2.29 -8.69 -5.50
N VAL A 54 3.45 -8.18 -5.09
CA VAL A 54 3.60 -6.83 -4.55
C VAL A 54 3.45 -5.80 -5.67
N LYS A 55 2.45 -4.92 -5.54
CA LYS A 55 2.25 -3.78 -6.45
C LYS A 55 2.94 -2.50 -5.96
N ASP A 56 2.91 -2.26 -4.65
CA ASP A 56 3.36 -1.01 -4.05
C ASP A 56 4.11 -1.26 -2.73
N ILE A 57 5.14 -0.46 -2.50
CA ILE A 57 5.86 -0.37 -1.22
C ILE A 57 5.71 1.06 -0.70
N ALA A 58 4.88 1.22 0.33
CA ALA A 58 4.59 2.53 0.89
C ALA A 58 5.60 2.97 1.95
N PHE A 59 5.97 4.25 1.95
CA PHE A 59 6.85 4.86 2.94
C PHE A 59 6.11 5.96 3.70
N GLU A 60 6.18 5.91 5.03
CA GLU A 60 5.77 7.04 5.86
C GLU A 60 6.86 8.11 5.82
N VAL A 61 6.49 9.35 5.48
CA VAL A 61 7.44 10.44 5.23
C VAL A 61 7.02 11.75 5.88
N GLU A 62 7.98 12.66 6.01
CA GLU A 62 7.77 14.08 6.31
C GLU A 62 8.09 14.90 5.06
N ASP A 63 7.31 15.95 4.78
CA ASP A 63 7.49 16.85 3.63
C ASP A 63 7.42 16.12 2.28
N CYS A 64 6.26 15.52 2.00
CA CYS A 64 6.00 14.78 0.76
C CYS A 64 6.16 15.67 -0.49
N ASP A 65 5.83 16.97 -0.40
CA ASP A 65 5.98 17.91 -1.50
C ASP A 65 7.45 18.09 -1.88
N HIS A 66 8.33 18.27 -0.89
CA HIS A 66 9.77 18.36 -1.13
C HIS A 66 10.33 17.09 -1.77
N ILE A 67 9.97 15.91 -1.25
CA ILE A 67 10.44 14.62 -1.78
C ILE A 67 10.03 14.45 -3.24
N VAL A 68 8.75 14.71 -3.55
CA VAL A 68 8.24 14.59 -4.92
C VAL A 68 8.90 15.59 -5.85
N GLN A 69 9.07 16.84 -5.43
CA GLN A 69 9.75 17.86 -6.23
C GLN A 69 11.20 17.46 -6.52
N LYS A 70 11.93 16.98 -5.50
CA LYS A 70 13.32 16.55 -5.67
C LYS A 70 13.44 15.30 -6.54
N ALA A 71 12.52 14.35 -6.41
CA ALA A 71 12.48 13.15 -7.22
C ALA A 71 12.20 13.50 -8.70
N ARG A 72 11.24 14.39 -8.96
CA ARG A 72 10.95 14.92 -10.31
C ARG A 72 12.17 15.59 -10.94
N GLU A 73 12.86 16.46 -10.20
CA GLU A 73 14.09 17.13 -10.66
C GLU A 73 15.21 16.13 -11.00
N ARG A 74 15.25 14.98 -10.33
CA ARG A 74 16.22 13.91 -10.59
C ARG A 74 15.74 12.87 -11.62
N GLY A 75 14.60 13.09 -12.27
CA GLY A 75 14.12 12.24 -13.36
C GLY A 75 13.19 11.10 -12.95
N ALA A 76 12.77 11.02 -11.69
CA ALA A 76 11.79 10.02 -11.26
C ALA A 76 10.43 10.28 -11.93
N LYS A 77 9.76 9.21 -12.36
CA LYS A 77 8.42 9.29 -12.93
C LYS A 77 7.37 9.35 -11.82
N ILE A 78 6.68 10.48 -11.73
CA ILE A 78 5.55 10.66 -10.82
C ILE A 78 4.31 10.03 -11.44
N VAL A 79 3.81 8.95 -10.84
CA VAL A 79 2.61 8.22 -11.28
C VAL A 79 1.36 8.98 -10.86
N ARG A 80 1.38 9.58 -9.66
CA ARG A 80 0.30 10.45 -9.17
C ARG A 80 0.88 11.59 -8.34
N GLU A 81 0.56 12.81 -8.79
CA GLU A 81 0.91 14.06 -8.10
C GLU A 81 0.35 14.12 -6.67
N PRO A 82 0.98 14.87 -5.75
CA PRO A 82 0.54 14.96 -4.36
C PRO A 82 -0.94 15.28 -4.23
N TRP A 83 -1.65 14.49 -3.43
CA TRP A 83 -3.05 14.73 -3.09
C TRP A 83 -3.30 14.51 -1.61
N VAL A 84 -4.35 15.13 -1.08
CA VAL A 84 -4.73 14.98 0.33
C VAL A 84 -6.07 14.28 0.41
N GLU A 85 -6.15 13.26 1.26
CA GLU A 85 -7.41 12.68 1.70
C GLU A 85 -7.66 13.05 3.16
N GLN A 86 -8.93 13.18 3.53
CA GLN A 86 -9.33 13.65 4.85
C GLN A 86 -10.53 12.85 5.36
N ASP A 87 -10.52 12.53 6.65
CA ASP A 87 -11.67 12.04 7.38
C ASP A 87 -11.76 12.71 8.77
N LYS A 88 -12.62 12.19 9.65
CA LYS A 88 -12.81 12.68 11.02
C LYS A 88 -11.57 12.56 11.93
N PHE A 89 -10.57 11.80 11.52
CA PHE A 89 -9.34 11.55 12.28
C PHE A 89 -8.14 12.39 11.81
N GLY A 90 -8.31 13.23 10.79
CA GLY A 90 -7.26 14.14 10.31
C GLY A 90 -7.06 14.06 8.79
N LYS A 91 -5.86 14.42 8.32
CA LYS A 91 -5.49 14.42 6.91
C LYS A 91 -4.30 13.52 6.64
N VAL A 92 -4.27 12.90 5.47
CA VAL A 92 -3.08 12.20 4.97
C VAL A 92 -2.80 12.69 3.56
N LYS A 93 -1.56 13.13 3.31
CA LYS A 93 -1.08 13.48 1.99
C LYS A 93 -0.36 12.27 1.39
N PHE A 94 -0.63 12.02 0.12
CA PHE A 94 -0.07 10.92 -0.63
C PHE A 94 0.58 11.42 -1.91
N ALA A 95 1.56 10.67 -2.41
CA ALA A 95 2.06 10.77 -3.77
C ALA A 95 2.48 9.38 -4.23
N VAL A 96 2.49 9.12 -5.54
CA VAL A 96 2.92 7.81 -6.09
C VAL A 96 4.03 8.02 -7.10
N LEU A 97 5.13 7.29 -6.92
CA LEU A 97 6.29 7.29 -7.80
C LEU A 97 6.47 5.89 -8.40
N GLN A 98 6.96 5.84 -9.64
CA GLN A 98 7.36 4.60 -10.29
C GLN A 98 8.76 4.20 -9.81
N THR A 99 8.98 2.91 -9.55
CA THR A 99 10.31 2.31 -9.35
C THR A 99 10.54 1.22 -10.41
N TYR A 100 11.29 0.15 -10.11
CA TYR A 100 11.53 -0.98 -11.01
C TYR A 100 10.25 -1.71 -11.43
N GLY A 101 10.26 -2.25 -12.65
CA GLY A 101 9.15 -3.02 -13.22
C GLY A 101 7.81 -2.28 -13.17
N ASP A 102 6.78 -2.97 -12.67
CA ASP A 102 5.45 -2.38 -12.46
C ASP A 102 5.22 -1.96 -10.99
N THR A 103 6.27 -1.99 -10.15
CA THR A 103 6.20 -1.66 -8.72
C THR A 103 6.22 -0.14 -8.51
N THR A 104 5.42 0.35 -7.57
CA THR A 104 5.39 1.76 -7.17
C THR A 104 5.81 1.99 -5.73
N HIS A 105 6.15 3.23 -5.43
CA HIS A 105 6.27 3.74 -4.07
C HIS A 105 5.17 4.74 -3.79
N THR A 106 4.34 4.45 -2.79
CA THR A 106 3.39 5.43 -2.25
C THR A 106 4.02 6.15 -1.06
N LEU A 107 4.20 7.46 -1.17
CA LEU A 107 4.60 8.30 -0.05
C LEU A 107 3.36 8.61 0.79
N VAL A 108 3.48 8.51 2.12
CA VAL A 108 2.38 8.70 3.07
C VAL A 108 2.82 9.69 4.14
N GLU A 109 2.34 10.93 4.04
CA GLU A 109 2.57 11.98 5.04
C GLU A 109 1.31 12.16 5.89
N LYS A 110 1.37 11.78 7.17
CA LYS A 110 0.26 11.92 8.11
C LYS A 110 0.27 13.32 8.72
N ILE A 111 -0.81 14.08 8.49
CA ILE A 111 -0.95 15.45 8.98
C ILE A 111 -2.01 15.45 10.09
N ASN A 112 -1.53 15.35 11.34
CA ASN A 112 -2.37 15.21 12.54
C ASN A 112 -3.40 14.07 12.41
N TYR A 113 -3.01 12.95 11.80
CA TYR A 113 -3.90 11.82 11.55
C TYR A 113 -3.84 10.81 12.69
N THR A 114 -4.98 10.55 13.33
CA THR A 114 -5.11 9.62 14.47
C THR A 114 -5.98 8.40 14.16
N GLY A 115 -6.28 8.16 12.89
CA GLY A 115 -7.09 7.05 12.45
C GLY A 115 -6.37 5.72 12.58
N ARG A 116 -7.12 4.62 12.53
CA ARG A 116 -6.57 3.26 12.69
C ARG A 116 -5.61 2.84 11.57
N PHE A 117 -5.81 3.40 10.38
CA PHE A 117 -5.03 3.10 9.19
C PHE A 117 -4.91 4.34 8.29
N LEU A 118 -5.85 4.55 7.35
CA LEU A 118 -5.87 5.66 6.40
C LEU A 118 -7.32 6.08 6.08
N PRO A 119 -7.54 7.30 5.55
CA PRO A 119 -8.85 7.72 5.08
C PRO A 119 -9.50 6.74 4.10
N GLY A 120 -10.82 6.62 4.17
CA GLY A 120 -11.59 5.72 3.28
C GLY A 120 -11.54 4.24 3.66
N PHE A 121 -10.89 3.87 4.78
CA PHE A 121 -10.91 2.53 5.34
C PHE A 121 -11.74 2.47 6.62
N GLU A 122 -12.58 1.46 6.71
CA GLU A 122 -13.45 1.18 7.86
C GLU A 122 -12.91 0.04 8.73
N ALA A 123 -13.61 -0.25 9.82
CA ALA A 123 -13.32 -1.43 10.63
C ALA A 123 -13.47 -2.73 9.83
N PRO A 124 -12.72 -3.80 10.17
CA PRO A 124 -12.89 -5.11 9.54
C PRO A 124 -14.34 -5.60 9.63
N THR A 125 -14.86 -6.14 8.53
CA THR A 125 -16.24 -6.65 8.43
C THR A 125 -16.44 -7.98 9.16
N TYR A 126 -15.37 -8.76 9.33
CA TYR A 126 -15.40 -10.05 9.98
C TYR A 126 -14.24 -10.19 10.99
N LYS A 127 -14.56 -10.79 12.14
CA LYS A 127 -13.59 -11.14 13.16
C LYS A 127 -13.48 -12.66 13.22
N ASP A 128 -12.40 -13.19 12.68
CA ASP A 128 -12.13 -14.62 12.72
C ASP A 128 -11.85 -15.10 14.15
N THR A 129 -12.72 -15.99 14.63
CA THR A 129 -12.67 -16.53 16.00
C THR A 129 -11.60 -17.61 16.19
N LEU A 130 -10.98 -18.08 15.11
CA LEU A 130 -9.86 -19.01 15.16
C LEU A 130 -8.56 -18.29 15.50
N LEU A 131 -8.35 -17.06 15.00
CA LEU A 131 -7.09 -16.32 15.17
C LEU A 131 -6.60 -16.24 16.62
N PRO A 132 -7.45 -15.92 17.62
CA PRO A 132 -7.01 -15.84 19.02
C PRO A 132 -6.62 -17.20 19.63
N LYS A 133 -6.97 -18.32 18.98
CA LYS A 133 -6.66 -19.69 19.41
C LYS A 133 -5.35 -20.21 18.82
N LEU A 134 -4.79 -19.51 17.83
CA LEU A 134 -3.53 -19.88 17.19
C LEU A 134 -2.34 -19.36 18.03
N PRO A 135 -1.18 -20.04 17.97
CA PRO A 135 0.03 -19.54 18.60
C PRO A 135 0.47 -18.21 17.98
N ARG A 136 1.01 -17.30 18.81
CA ARG A 136 1.55 -16.02 18.34
C ARG A 136 2.83 -16.24 17.54
N CYS A 137 2.97 -15.52 16.41
CA CYS A 137 4.15 -15.63 15.55
C CYS A 137 5.26 -14.59 15.85
N ASN A 138 4.98 -13.58 16.69
CA ASN A 138 5.96 -12.56 17.16
C ASN A 138 6.77 -11.86 16.05
N LEU A 139 6.14 -11.52 14.92
CA LEU A 139 6.73 -10.67 13.88
C LEU A 139 6.45 -9.20 14.20
N GLU A 140 7.48 -8.36 14.17
CA GLU A 140 7.40 -6.99 14.69
C GLU A 140 7.44 -5.91 13.60
N ILE A 141 8.37 -6.00 12.64
CA ILE A 141 8.60 -4.96 11.63
C ILE A 141 8.95 -5.58 10.28
N ILE A 142 8.79 -4.81 9.20
CA ILE A 142 9.41 -5.12 7.92
C ILE A 142 10.87 -4.71 8.04
N ASP A 143 11.77 -5.68 7.91
CA ASP A 143 13.21 -5.47 8.02
C ASP A 143 13.80 -4.95 6.70
N HIS A 144 13.55 -5.66 5.61
CA HIS A 144 13.94 -5.27 4.25
C HIS A 144 13.01 -5.90 3.21
N ILE A 145 13.04 -5.37 1.98
CA ILE A 145 12.30 -5.88 0.82
C ILE A 145 13.30 -6.01 -0.33
N VAL A 146 13.32 -7.17 -0.99
CA VAL A 146 14.21 -7.45 -2.13
C VAL A 146 13.44 -7.31 -3.44
N GLY A 147 13.97 -6.52 -4.37
CA GLY A 147 13.45 -6.38 -5.73
C GLY A 147 14.38 -7.04 -6.74
N ASN A 148 13.97 -8.19 -7.28
CA ASN A 148 14.74 -8.87 -8.33
C ASN A 148 14.65 -8.12 -9.66
N GLN A 149 15.77 -8.05 -10.36
CA GLN A 149 15.89 -7.38 -11.66
C GLN A 149 16.27 -8.39 -12.75
N PRO A 150 15.94 -8.11 -14.02
CA PRO A 150 16.53 -8.79 -15.16
C PRO A 150 18.06 -8.69 -15.20
N ASP A 151 18.68 -9.43 -16.12
CA ASP A 151 20.12 -9.38 -16.33
C ASP A 151 20.58 -7.94 -16.61
N GLN A 152 21.71 -7.55 -16.01
CA GLN A 152 22.32 -6.22 -16.12
C GLN A 152 21.50 -5.02 -15.61
N GLU A 153 20.32 -5.22 -15.00
CA GLU A 153 19.46 -4.11 -14.53
C GLU A 153 19.65 -3.73 -13.05
N MET A 154 20.54 -4.42 -12.32
CA MET A 154 20.79 -4.14 -10.89
C MET A 154 21.23 -2.70 -10.63
N GLN A 155 22.17 -2.16 -11.42
CA GLN A 155 22.74 -0.83 -11.18
C GLN A 155 21.67 0.25 -11.37
N SER A 156 20.98 0.26 -12.51
CA SER A 156 19.94 1.25 -12.82
C SER A 156 18.74 1.18 -11.86
N ALA A 157 18.44 0.00 -11.30
CA ALA A 157 17.37 -0.13 -10.31
C ALA A 157 17.76 0.40 -8.91
N SER A 158 19.04 0.67 -8.67
CA SER A 158 19.58 1.15 -7.39
C SER A 158 20.04 2.61 -7.40
N GLU A 159 20.08 3.26 -8.56
CA GLU A 159 20.43 4.68 -8.76
C GLU A 159 19.20 5.60 -8.68
#